data_AF-A0A7S2YZN7-F1
#
_entry.id   AF-A0A7S2YZN7-F1
#
_cell.length_a   1.000
_cell.length_b   1.000
_cell.length_c   1.000
_cell.angle_alpha   90.00
_cell.angle_beta   90.00
_cell.angle_gamma   90.00
#
_symmetry.space_group_name_H-M   'P 1'
#
loop_
_entity.id
_entity.type
_entity.pdbx_description
1 polymer ?
#
loop_
_entity_poly.entity_id
_entity_poly.type
_entity_poly.pdbx_seq_one_letter_code
_entity_poly.pdbx_strand_id
1 'polypeptide(L)'
;AGDGRAYNLAAGGSMVHPAVPGIMFTPICPHSLSFRPLVLPDTLTLKIMVPDGARGDAFVSFDGKERERLGPGDQLYIRVSPHPIPSVCVKDGTRDWFLNVRNVLKWNDRDSQQLMSNPI
;
A
#
# COMPACT_ATOMS: atom_id res chain seq x y z
N ALA A 1 -10.37 -1.79 -8.42
CA ALA A 1 -8.94 -2.01 -8.06
C ALA A 1 -8.48 -0.83 -7.19
N GLY A 2 -8.81 -0.86 -5.89
CA GLY A 2 -8.67 0.30 -4.99
C GLY A 2 -8.05 0.02 -3.63
N ASP A 3 -8.06 -1.22 -3.14
CA ASP A 3 -7.92 -1.41 -1.69
C ASP A 3 -6.47 -1.47 -1.18
N GLY A 4 -5.54 -2.14 -1.89
CA GLY A 4 -4.16 -2.27 -1.41
C GLY A 4 -3.33 -0.98 -1.40
N ARG A 5 -3.53 -0.09 -2.39
CA ARG A 5 -2.79 1.20 -2.47
C ARG A 5 -3.25 2.18 -1.39
N ALA A 6 -4.53 2.15 -1.03
CA ALA A 6 -5.12 3.05 -0.05
C ALA A 6 -4.51 2.82 1.35
N TYR A 7 -4.42 1.57 1.80
CA TYR A 7 -3.86 1.27 3.13
C TYR A 7 -2.36 1.56 3.22
N ASN A 8 -1.58 1.14 2.21
CA ASN A 8 -0.15 1.40 2.21
C ASN A 8 0.17 2.90 2.20
N LEU A 9 -0.53 3.68 1.36
CA LEU A 9 -0.36 5.13 1.32
C LEU A 9 -0.81 5.80 2.63
N ALA A 10 -1.94 5.37 3.20
CA ALA A 10 -2.44 5.89 4.47
C ALA A 10 -1.49 5.60 5.66
N ALA A 11 -0.78 4.48 5.61
CA ALA A 11 0.24 4.13 6.60
C ALA A 11 1.60 4.84 6.37
N GLY A 12 1.69 5.75 5.40
CA GLY A 12 2.91 6.52 5.10
C GLY A 12 3.83 5.89 4.05
N GLY A 13 3.40 4.81 3.39
CA GLY A 13 4.14 4.18 2.31
C GLY A 13 4.10 4.97 1.00
N SER A 14 5.12 4.79 0.16
CA SER A 14 5.22 5.50 -1.12
C SER A 14 4.19 5.00 -2.15
N MET A 15 3.93 5.81 -3.17
CA MET A 15 3.17 5.37 -4.33
C MET A 15 4.12 4.76 -5.37
N VAL A 16 3.85 3.54 -5.79
CA VAL A 16 4.70 2.79 -6.72
C VAL A 16 3.92 2.47 -7.99
N HIS A 17 4.58 2.64 -9.14
CA HIS A 17 4.00 2.29 -10.44
C HIS A 17 3.84 0.76 -10.56
N PRO A 18 2.69 0.23 -11.06
CA PRO A 18 2.41 -1.21 -11.09
C PRO A 18 3.42 -2.06 -11.88
N ALA A 19 4.14 -1.46 -12.82
CA ALA A 19 5.20 -2.12 -13.59
C ALA A 19 6.55 -2.22 -12.86
N VAL A 20 6.70 -1.64 -11.67
CA VAL A 20 7.89 -1.82 -10.82
C VAL A 20 7.70 -3.12 -10.05
N PRO A 21 8.49 -4.18 -10.36
CA PRO A 21 8.40 -5.43 -9.62
C PRO A 21 8.94 -5.22 -8.20
N GLY A 22 8.18 -5.66 -7.21
CA GLY A 22 8.62 -5.62 -5.82
C GLY A 22 7.51 -5.87 -4.82
N ILE A 23 7.92 -6.01 -3.57
CA ILE A 23 7.03 -6.12 -2.42
C ILE A 23 7.17 -4.84 -1.61
N MET A 24 6.03 -4.23 -1.26
CA MET A 24 6.00 -3.05 -0.40
C MET A 24 5.69 -3.48 1.03
N PHE A 25 6.53 -3.05 1.97
CA PHE A 25 6.36 -3.32 3.39
C PHE A 25 6.26 -2.00 4.16
N THR A 26 5.09 -1.74 4.74
CA THR A 26 4.83 -0.51 5.50
C THR A 26 4.26 -0.88 6.87
N PRO A 27 4.98 -0.62 7.98
CA PRO A 27 4.45 -0.82 9.32
C PRO A 27 3.37 0.22 9.62
N ILE A 28 2.29 -0.21 10.28
CA ILE A 28 1.20 0.68 10.70
C ILE A 28 1.47 1.15 12.14
N CYS A 29 1.52 2.46 12.35
CA CYS A 29 1.72 3.11 13.66
C CYS A 29 2.82 2.46 14.53
N PRO A 30 4.06 2.30 14.00
CA PRO A 30 5.12 1.65 14.76
C PRO A 30 5.47 2.46 16.01
N HIS A 31 5.66 1.78 17.15
CA HIS A 31 6.09 2.40 18.41
C HIS A 31 7.59 2.80 18.39
N SER A 32 8.26 2.70 17.24
CA SER A 32 9.63 3.16 17.01
C SER A 32 9.67 4.08 15.80
N LEU A 33 10.34 5.23 15.98
CA LEU A 33 10.53 6.26 14.94
C LEU A 33 11.48 5.83 13.81
N SER A 34 12.20 4.71 13.98
CA SER A 34 13.15 4.20 12.97
C SER A 34 12.50 3.32 11.90
N PHE A 35 11.24 2.92 12.08
CA PHE A 35 10.54 2.07 11.12
C PHE A 35 10.03 2.90 9.93
N ARG A 36 10.71 2.76 8.80
CA ARG A 36 10.34 3.40 7.53
C ARG A 36 9.74 2.38 6.56
N PRO A 37 8.83 2.78 5.67
CA PRO A 37 8.39 1.94 4.56
C PRO A 37 9.57 1.42 3.73
N LEU A 38 9.47 0.17 3.27
CA LEU A 38 10.49 -0.50 2.46
C LEU A 38 9.90 -0.96 1.13
N VAL A 39 10.69 -0.86 0.07
CA VAL A 39 10.45 -1.51 -1.22
C VAL A 39 11.50 -2.61 -1.37
N LEU A 40 11.02 -3.85 -1.46
CA LEU A 40 11.84 -5.05 -1.46
C LEU A 40 11.78 -5.73 -2.84
N PRO A 41 12.85 -6.42 -3.28
CA PRO A 41 12.83 -7.21 -4.50
C PRO A 41 11.71 -8.26 -4.50
N ASP A 42 11.17 -8.54 -5.69
CA ASP A 42 10.11 -9.54 -5.92
C ASP A 42 10.56 -10.99 -5.77
N THR A 43 11.88 -11.23 -5.77
CA THR A 43 12.50 -12.54 -5.57
C THR A 43 12.50 -12.99 -4.10
N LEU A 44 12.21 -12.08 -3.17
CA LEU A 44 12.24 -12.38 -1.73
C LEU A 44 10.99 -13.12 -1.27
N THR A 45 11.17 -13.98 -0.26
CA THR A 45 10.08 -14.51 0.57
C THR A 45 10.18 -13.86 1.94
N LEU A 46 9.14 -13.12 2.34
CA LEU A 46 9.05 -12.54 3.67
C LEU A 46 8.44 -13.55 4.63
N LYS A 47 9.05 -13.69 5.79
CA LYS A 47 8.50 -14.46 6.91
C LYS A 47 8.13 -13.51 8.03
N ILE A 48 6.86 -13.49 8.40
CA ILE A 48 6.34 -12.74 9.55
C ILE A 48 5.90 -13.78 10.58
N MET A 49 6.26 -13.57 11.84
CA MET A 49 5.96 -14.50 12.93
C MET A 49 5.35 -13.75 14.09
N VAL A 50 4.33 -14.34 14.72
CA VAL A 50 3.83 -13.89 16.01
C VAL A 50 4.76 -14.44 17.09
N PRO A 51 5.41 -13.60 17.90
CA PRO A 51 6.32 -14.07 18.95
C PRO A 51 5.60 -14.98 19.95
N ASP A 52 6.29 -16.01 20.46
CA ASP A 52 5.72 -16.95 21.44
C ASP A 52 5.23 -16.24 22.72
N GLY A 53 5.86 -15.12 23.09
CA GLY A 53 5.48 -14.27 24.22
C GLY A 53 4.45 -13.17 23.91
N ALA A 54 3.80 -13.21 22.75
CA ALA A 54 2.80 -12.21 22.37
C ALA A 54 1.64 -12.17 23.38
N ARG A 55 1.35 -10.97 23.92
CA ARG A 55 0.28 -10.77 24.91
C ARG A 55 -1.10 -10.57 24.31
N GLY A 56 -1.19 -10.44 23.00
CA GLY A 56 -2.42 -10.16 22.27
C GLY A 56 -2.49 -10.94 20.97
N ASP A 57 -3.72 -11.04 20.46
CA ASP A 57 -3.99 -11.72 19.20
C ASP A 57 -3.50 -10.89 18.02
N ALA A 58 -2.92 -11.56 17.03
CA ALA A 58 -2.62 -10.99 15.73
C ALA A 58 -3.71 -11.40 14.73
N PHE A 59 -3.92 -10.57 13.72
CA PHE A 59 -4.87 -10.85 12.65
C PHE A 59 -4.22 -10.56 11.31
N VAL A 60 -4.52 -11.40 10.32
CA VAL A 60 -4.14 -11.20 8.93
C VAL A 60 -5.41 -11.04 8.09
N SER A 61 -5.35 -10.15 7.09
CA SER A 61 -6.42 -9.94 6.11
C SER A 61 -5.80 -9.87 4.73
N PHE A 62 -6.46 -10.48 3.76
CA PHE A 62 -6.05 -10.46 2.36
C PHE A 62 -7.02 -9.57 1.58
N ASP A 63 -6.49 -8.52 0.95
CA ASP A 63 -7.27 -7.53 0.18
C ASP A 63 -8.48 -6.95 0.93
N GLY A 64 -8.35 -6.74 2.24
CA GLY A 64 -9.41 -6.16 3.08
C GLY A 64 -10.61 -7.08 3.35
N LYS A 65 -10.52 -8.35 2.98
CA LYS A 65 -11.55 -9.36 3.25
C LYS A 65 -11.46 -9.91 4.68
N GLU A 66 -12.23 -10.97 4.96
CA GLU A 66 -12.30 -11.63 6.26
C GLU A 66 -10.92 -11.84 6.91
N ARG A 67 -10.89 -11.64 8.21
CA ARG A 67 -9.66 -11.69 9.01
C ARG A 67 -9.47 -13.09 9.57
N GLU A 68 -8.27 -13.60 9.43
CA GLU A 68 -7.85 -14.82 10.10
C GLU A 68 -7.02 -14.45 11.33
N ARG A 69 -7.25 -15.17 12.44
CA ARG A 69 -6.51 -14.98 13.68
C ARG A 69 -5.20 -15.76 13.61
N LEU A 70 -4.11 -15.11 14.01
CA LEU A 70 -2.78 -15.69 14.18
C LEU A 70 -2.44 -15.75 15.67
N GLY A 71 -2.14 -16.95 16.16
CA GLY A 71 -1.69 -17.21 17.53
C GLY A 71 -0.17 -17.12 17.70
N PRO A 72 0.33 -17.15 18.94
CA PRO A 72 1.76 -17.22 19.21
C PRO A 72 2.42 -18.41 18.51
N GLY A 73 3.57 -18.17 17.86
CA GLY A 73 4.30 -19.18 17.08
C GLY A 73 3.85 -19.31 15.62
N ASP A 74 2.70 -18.78 15.24
CA ASP A 74 2.22 -18.81 13.87
C ASP A 74 3.12 -17.98 12.94
N GLN A 75 3.20 -18.44 11.68
CA GLN A 75 4.10 -17.89 10.67
C GLN A 75 3.34 -17.63 9.38
N LEU A 76 3.52 -16.43 8.83
CA LEU A 76 3.03 -16.02 7.53
C LEU A 76 4.21 -15.90 6.56
N TYR A 77 4.07 -16.55 5.40
CA TYR A 77 5.04 -16.46 4.30
C TYR A 77 4.43 -15.67 3.15
N ILE A 78 5.09 -14.59 2.72
CA ILE A 78 4.62 -13.69 1.66
C ILE A 78 5.64 -13.74 0.53
N ARG A 79 5.17 -14.03 -0.68
CA ARG A 79 5.97 -14.06 -1.92
C ARG A 79 5.15 -13.52 -3.08
N VAL A 80 5.82 -13.03 -4.12
CA VAL A 80 5.13 -12.67 -5.37
C VAL A 80 4.56 -13.92 -6.02
N SER A 81 3.30 -13.83 -6.48
CA SER A 81 2.60 -14.93 -7.13
C SER A 81 3.15 -15.16 -8.54
N PRO A 82 3.31 -16.42 -9.00
CA PRO A 82 3.62 -16.73 -10.40
C PRO A 82 2.43 -16.46 -11.34
N HIS A 83 1.25 -16.13 -10.80
CA HIS A 83 0.04 -15.87 -11.56
C HIS A 83 -0.39 -14.41 -11.39
N PRO A 84 0.16 -13.47 -12.17
CA PRO A 84 -0.24 -12.06 -12.12
C PRO A 84 -1.65 -11.88 -12.69
N ILE A 85 -2.39 -10.89 -12.19
CA ILE A 85 -3.72 -10.54 -12.69
C ILE A 85 -3.56 -9.59 -13.88
N PRO A 86 -3.97 -9.96 -15.11
CA PRO A 86 -3.93 -9.06 -16.25
C PRO A 86 -4.89 -7.89 -16.05
N SER A 87 -4.41 -6.67 -16.27
CA SER A 87 -5.23 -5.45 -16.19
C SER A 87 -5.50 -4.90 -17.59
N VAL A 88 -6.77 -4.63 -17.89
CA VAL A 88 -7.17 -3.98 -19.14
C VAL A 88 -6.94 -2.47 -19.03
N CYS A 89 -6.17 -1.93 -19.97
CA CYS A 89 -5.86 -0.50 -20.05
C CYS A 89 -6.69 0.14 -21.17
N VAL A 90 -7.17 1.37 -20.95
CA VAL A 90 -7.89 2.18 -21.94
C VAL A 90 -6.93 2.73 -22.99
N LYS A 91 -5.73 3.18 -22.58
CA LYS A 91 -4.68 3.63 -23.50
C LYS A 91 -3.45 2.75 -23.39
N ASP A 92 -2.66 2.97 -22.36
CA ASP A 92 -1.48 2.19 -21.99
C ASP A 92 -1.30 2.27 -20.47
N GLY A 93 -0.68 1.24 -19.88
CA GLY A 93 -0.66 1.08 -18.42
C GLY A 93 0.01 2.23 -17.67
N THR A 94 0.97 2.91 -18.29
CA THR A 94 1.65 4.05 -17.67
C THR A 94 0.79 5.30 -17.69
N ARG A 95 0.22 5.67 -18.85
CA ARG A 95 -0.68 6.83 -18.94
C ARG A 95 -1.91 6.66 -18.06
N ASP A 96 -2.52 5.48 -18.07
CA ASP A 96 -3.71 5.20 -17.26
C ASP A 96 -3.40 5.26 -15.76
N TRP A 97 -2.20 4.85 -15.35
CA TRP A 97 -1.77 5.01 -13.96
C TRP A 97 -1.64 6.49 -13.57
N PHE A 98 -0.92 7.31 -14.33
CA PHE A 98 -0.76 8.74 -14.04
C PHE A 98 -2.10 9.49 -14.04
N LEU A 99 -2.99 9.18 -14.99
CA LEU A 99 -4.34 9.76 -15.04
C LEU A 99 -5.16 9.39 -13.82
N ASN A 100 -5.15 8.12 -13.41
CA ASN A 100 -5.84 7.67 -12.20
C ASN A 100 -5.31 8.37 -10.96
N VAL A 101 -3.98 8.47 -10.84
CA VAL A 101 -3.33 9.12 -9.71
C VAL A 101 -3.71 10.60 -9.62
N ARG A 102 -3.69 11.33 -10.73
CA ARG A 102 -4.13 12.73 -10.79
C ARG A 102 -5.61 12.87 -10.45
N ASN A 103 -6.47 12.02 -10.98
CA ASN A 103 -7.92 12.17 -10.82
C ASN A 103 -8.41 11.76 -9.44
N VAL A 104 -7.88 10.66 -8.88
CA VAL A 104 -8.30 10.09 -7.60
C VAL A 104 -7.69 10.86 -6.42
N LEU A 105 -6.39 11.16 -6.48
CA LEU A 105 -5.68 11.81 -5.38
C LEU A 105 -5.55 13.32 -5.54
N LYS A 106 -6.02 13.88 -6.66
CA LYS A 106 -5.82 15.29 -7.01
C LYS A 106 -4.35 15.71 -6.91
N TRP A 107 -3.45 14.76 -7.19
CA TRP A 107 -2.03 14.98 -6.97
C TRP A 107 -1.52 16.04 -7.94
N ASN A 108 -0.96 17.12 -7.37
CA ASN A 108 -0.52 18.34 -8.05
C ASN A 108 -1.64 19.17 -8.70
N ASP A 109 -2.90 18.92 -8.32
CA ASP A 109 -3.98 19.86 -8.64
C ASP A 109 -3.88 21.05 -7.69
N ARG A 110 -3.77 22.26 -8.26
CA ARG A 110 -3.76 23.50 -7.48
C ARG A 110 -5.03 24.23 -7.79
N ASP A 111 -5.87 24.45 -6.78
CA ASP A 111 -6.96 25.40 -6.92
C ASP A 111 -6.38 26.78 -7.22
N SER A 112 -6.85 27.40 -8.29
CA SER A 112 -6.52 28.79 -8.58
C SER A 112 -6.96 29.63 -7.39
N GLN A 113 -6.02 30.36 -6.76
CA GLN A 113 -6.36 31.31 -5.70
C GLN A 113 -7.41 32.28 -6.25
N GLN A 114 -8.62 32.26 -5.70
CA GLN A 114 -9.61 33.28 -5.99
C GLN A 114 -9.03 34.61 -5.48
N LEU A 115 -8.89 35.58 -6.38
CA LEU A 115 -8.65 36.96 -6.00
C LEU A 115 -9.75 37.34 -5.00
N MET A 116 -9.36 37.70 -3.78
CA MET A 116 -10.27 38.35 -2.84
C MET A 116 -10.77 39.60 -3.55
N SER A 117 -12.01 39.59 -4.02
CA SER A 117 -12.66 40.81 -4.47
C SER A 117 -12.81 41.68 -3.23
N ASN A 118 -11.91 42.66 -3.05
CA ASN A 118 -12.10 43.69 -2.04
C ASN A 118 -13.46 44.35 -2.30
N PRO A 119 -14.38 44.34 -1.33
CA PRO A 119 -15.53 45.23 -1.40
C PRO A 119 -15.00 46.67 -1.29
N ILE A 120 -15.27 47.47 -2.31
CA ILE A 120 -15.16 48.94 -2.24
C ILE A 120 -16.37 49.45 -1.46
#